data_AF-A0A7K2KKT5-F1
#
_entry.id   AF-A0A7K2KKT5-F1
#
_cell.length_a   1.000
_cell.length_b   1.000
_cell.length_c   1.000
_cell.angle_alpha   90.00
_cell.angle_beta   90.00
_cell.angle_gamma   90.00
#
_symmetry.space_group_name_H-M   'P 1'
#
loop_
_entity.id
_entity.type
_entity.pdbx_description
1 polymer ?
#
loop_
_entity_poly.entity_id
_entity_poly.type
_entity_poly.pdbx_seq_one_letter_code
_entity_poly.pdbx_strand_id
1 'polypeptide(L)' 'MSVSDGSDPLAELSAAGVSVWLDDLSRELLAGGGLEELIAEKHVVGVTTNPTIFASALSKGNRYDAQLRRLGGAGTGV' A
#
# COMPACT_ATOMS: atom_id res chain seq x y z
N MET A 1 -17.02 22.02 23.56
CA MET A 1 -17.51 20.64 23.44
C MET A 1 -16.29 19.78 23.14
N SER A 2 -15.76 19.12 24.17
CA SER A 2 -14.53 18.32 24.09
C SER A 2 -14.90 16.95 23.50
N VAL A 3 -14.38 16.62 22.32
CA VAL A 3 -14.46 15.24 21.80
C VAL A 3 -13.12 14.59 22.09
N SER A 4 -13.12 13.65 23.02
CA SER A 4 -12.02 12.70 23.21
C SER A 4 -12.65 11.41 23.71
N ASP A 5 -13.08 10.54 22.78
CA ASP A 5 -13.25 9.10 23.03
C ASP A 5 -13.42 8.33 21.69
N GLY A 6 -12.73 7.20 21.55
CA GLY A 6 -13.15 6.00 20.80
C GLY A 6 -13.62 6.02 19.35
N SER A 7 -13.53 7.11 18.58
CA SER A 7 -13.97 7.08 17.17
C SER A 7 -12.90 6.44 16.27
N ASP A 8 -13.29 5.38 15.55
CA ASP A 8 -12.58 4.83 14.40
C ASP A 8 -13.37 5.20 13.13
N PRO A 9 -13.04 6.32 12.46
CA PRO A 9 -13.77 6.78 11.29
C PRO A 9 -13.79 5.78 10.13
N LEU A 10 -12.76 4.93 10.01
CA LEU A 10 -12.68 3.93 8.96
C LEU A 10 -13.60 2.74 9.26
N ALA A 11 -13.76 2.39 10.54
CA ALA A 11 -14.78 1.43 10.97
C ALA A 11 -16.19 1.97 10.70
N GLU A 12 -16.45 3.25 11.01
CA GLU A 12 -17.75 3.89 10.78
C GLU A 12 -18.12 3.90 9.29
N LEU A 13 -17.17 4.23 8.40
CA LEU A 13 -17.36 4.15 6.95
C LEU A 13 -17.65 2.72 6.48
N SER A 14 -16.89 1.75 6.99
CA SER A 14 -17.07 0.33 6.66
C SER A 14 -18.43 -0.19 7.10
N ALA A 15 -18.88 0.18 8.31
CA ALA A 15 -20.21 -0.16 8.83
C ALA A 15 -21.34 0.49 8.02
N ALA A 16 -21.10 1.66 7.42
CA ALA A 16 -22.02 2.30 6.48
C ALA A 16 -22.00 1.67 5.07
N GLY A 17 -21.20 0.62 4.84
CA GLY A 17 -21.11 -0.08 3.56
C GLY A 17 -20.11 0.53 2.57
N VAL A 18 -19.25 1.46 3.01
CA VAL A 18 -18.20 2.05 2.17
C VAL A 18 -16.95 1.16 2.19
N SER A 19 -16.43 0.81 1.02
CA SER A 19 -15.17 0.06 0.92
C SER A 19 -13.96 1.00 0.99
N VAL A 20 -13.07 0.79 1.95
CA VAL A 20 -11.83 1.56 2.10
C VAL A 20 -10.72 0.93 1.26
N TRP A 21 -10.13 1.71 0.35
CA TRP A 21 -9.03 1.28 -0.52
C TRP A 21 -7.78 2.08 -0.22
N LEU A 22 -6.63 1.41 -0.25
CA LEU A 22 -5.32 2.04 -0.12
C LEU A 22 -4.79 2.45 -1.49
N ASP A 23 -4.45 3.74 -1.64
CA ASP A 23 -3.85 4.30 -2.85
C ASP A 23 -2.31 4.34 -2.79
N ASP A 24 -1.71 3.23 -2.41
CA ASP A 24 -0.27 3.00 -2.49
C ASP A 24 0.01 1.49 -2.48
N LEU A 25 1.09 1.08 -3.15
CA LEU A 25 1.60 -0.28 -3.05
C LEU A 25 3.10 -0.31 -3.35
N SER A 26 3.87 -0.83 -2.40
CA SER A 26 5.30 -1.06 -2.58
C SER A 26 5.71 -2.44 -2.06
N ARG A 27 6.85 -2.94 -2.52
CA ARG A 27 7.46 -4.17 -1.95
C ARG A 27 7.87 -4.03 -0.50
N GLU A 28 8.12 -2.81 -0.04
CA GLU A 28 8.38 -2.57 1.37
C GLU A 28 7.12 -2.86 2.18
N LEU A 29 5.99 -2.27 1.78
CA LEU A 29 4.70 -2.47 2.42
C LEU A 29 4.28 -3.93 2.44
N LEU A 30 4.47 -4.65 1.31
CA LEU A 30 4.11 -6.06 1.17
C LEU A 30 4.97 -7.00 2.03
N ALA A 31 6.29 -6.84 2.01
CA ALA A 31 7.16 -7.78 2.73
C ALA A 31 7.43 -7.35 4.19
N GLY A 32 7.02 -6.14 4.58
CA GLY A 32 7.17 -5.60 5.94
C GLY A 32 5.98 -5.87 6.87
N GLY A 33 4.91 -6.53 6.41
CA GLY A 33 3.70 -6.75 7.23
C GLY A 33 2.75 -5.54 7.30
N GLY A 34 3.11 -4.42 6.65
CA GLY A 34 2.36 -3.17 6.76
C GLY A 34 1.02 -3.23 6.05
N LEU A 35 0.90 -3.99 4.96
CA LEU A 35 -0.41 -4.16 4.31
C LEU A 35 -1.35 -4.99 5.18
N GLU A 36 -0.85 -6.03 5.82
CA GLU A 36 -1.60 -6.87 6.76
C GLU A 36 -2.10 -6.04 7.95
N GLU A 37 -1.28 -5.15 8.50
CA GLU A 37 -1.68 -4.21 9.55
C GLU A 37 -2.78 -3.25 9.06
N LEU A 38 -2.66 -2.70 7.85
CA LEU A 38 -3.69 -1.82 7.28
C LEU A 38 -5.02 -2.56 7.04
N ILE A 39 -4.98 -3.83 6.66
CA ILE A 39 -6.19 -4.66 6.55
C ILE A 39 -6.82 -4.86 7.93
N ALA A 40 -6.02 -5.28 8.92
CA ALA A 40 -6.51 -5.62 10.25
C ALA A 40 -7.01 -4.41 11.05
N GLU A 41 -6.28 -3.29 10.98
CA GLU A 41 -6.45 -2.15 11.88
C GLU A 41 -7.04 -0.90 11.21
N LYS A 42 -7.15 -0.90 9.87
CA LYS A 42 -7.63 0.26 9.09
C LYS A 42 -8.71 -0.11 8.08
N HIS A 43 -9.26 -1.33 8.14
CA HIS A 43 -10.39 -1.80 7.33
C HIS A 43 -10.14 -1.72 5.81
N VAL A 44 -8.87 -1.76 5.38
CA VAL A 44 -8.52 -1.75 3.95
C VAL A 44 -8.96 -3.07 3.31
N VAL A 45 -9.74 -2.98 2.23
CA VAL A 45 -10.26 -4.14 1.49
C VAL A 45 -9.78 -4.20 0.05
N GLY A 46 -9.02 -3.21 -0.40
CA GLY A 46 -8.47 -3.14 -1.75
C GLY A 46 -7.26 -2.21 -1.82
N VAL A 47 -6.47 -2.39 -2.88
CA VAL A 47 -5.31 -1.54 -3.18
C VAL A 47 -5.40 -1.06 -4.62
N THR A 48 -5.00 0.18 -4.88
CA THR A 48 -4.78 0.68 -6.24
C THR A 48 -3.30 0.87 -6.50
N THR A 49 -2.92 0.61 -7.75
CA THR A 49 -1.62 1.02 -8.28
C THR A 49 -1.87 1.91 -9.49
N ASN A 50 -0.96 2.85 -9.73
CA ASN A 50 -0.93 3.63 -10.95
C ASN A 50 0.55 3.90 -11.32
N PRO A 51 0.86 4.40 -12.52
CA PRO A 51 2.25 4.62 -12.95
C PRO A 51 3.06 5.50 -12.00
N THR A 52 2.45 6.53 -11.41
CA THR A 52 3.13 7.45 -10.46
C THR A 52 3.47 6.75 -9.15
N ILE A 53 2.54 5.95 -8.61
CA ILE A 53 2.77 5.12 -7.42
C ILE A 53 3.89 4.13 -7.69
N PHE A 54 3.87 3.46 -8.84
CA PHE A 54 4.88 2.47 -9.17
C PHE A 54 6.28 3.09 -9.34
N ALA A 55 6.38 4.24 -10.01
CA ALA A 55 7.64 4.99 -10.11
C ALA A 55 8.15 5.44 -8.73
N SER A 56 7.26 5.84 -7.83
CA SER A 56 7.60 6.18 -6.45
C SER A 56 8.09 4.95 -5.67
N ALA A 57 7.44 3.79 -5.83
CA ALA A 57 7.86 2.54 -5.21
C ALA A 57 9.22 2.05 -5.74
N LEU A 58 9.52 2.25 -7.02
CA LEU A 58 10.81 1.91 -7.63
C LEU A 58 11.95 2.83 -7.14
N SER A 59 11.67 4.11 -6.93
CA SER A 59 12.68 5.09 -6.47
C SER A 59 12.95 5.04 -4.97
N LYS A 60 12.08 4.41 -4.19
CA LYS A 60 12.18 4.30 -2.74
C LYS A 60 12.65 2.91 -2.32
N GLY A 61 13.68 2.86 -1.47
CA GLY A 61 14.23 1.61 -0.93
C GLY A 61 15.02 0.79 -1.98
N ASN A 62 15.39 -0.43 -1.61
CA ASN A 62 16.25 -1.31 -2.43
C ASN A 62 15.58 -2.65 -2.81
N ARG A 63 14.31 -2.84 -2.43
CA ARG A 63 13.56 -4.11 -2.60
C ARG A 63 13.31 -4.46 -4.08
N TYR A 64 13.44 -3.50 -5.00
CA TYR A 64 13.33 -3.73 -6.45
C TYR A 64 14.68 -4.00 -7.12
N ASP A 65 15.80 -3.60 -6.51
CA ASP A 65 17.12 -3.55 -7.13
C ASP A 65 17.59 -4.89 -7.70
N ALA A 66 17.43 -5.97 -6.94
CA ALA A 66 17.86 -7.30 -7.38
C ALA A 66 17.10 -7.76 -8.64
N GLN A 67 15.81 -7.42 -8.72
CA GLN A 67 15.01 -7.73 -9.90
C GLN A 67 15.36 -6.81 -11.07
N LEU A 68 15.55 -5.51 -10.83
CA LEU A 68 15.95 -4.57 -11.88
C LEU A 68 17.30 -4.95 -12.50
N ARG A 69 18.30 -5.30 -11.67
CA ARG A 69 19.60 -5.82 -12.16
C ARG A 69 19.44 -7.07 -13.00
N ARG A 70 18.61 -8.02 -12.56
CA ARG A 70 18.34 -9.25 -13.30
C ARG A 70 17.67 -8.98 -14.66
N LEU A 71 16.66 -8.10 -14.67
CA LEU A 71 15.93 -7.76 -15.90
C LEU A 71 16.82 -7.00 -16.89
N GLY A 72 17.65 -6.07 -16.41
CA GLY A 72 18.63 -5.36 -17.22
C GLY A 72 19.69 -6.29 -17.80
N GLY A 73 20.20 -7.24 -17.01
CA GLY A 73 21.17 -8.24 -17.47
C GLY A 73 20.59 -9.24 -18.48
N ALA A 74 19.29 -9.52 -18.42
CA ALA A 74 18.60 -10.39 -19.37
C ALA A 74 18.27 -9.70 -20.71
N GLY A 75 18.57 -8.40 -20.87
CA GLY A 75 18.21 -7.64 -22.06
C GLY A 75 16.70 -7.51 -22.26
N THR A 76 15.92 -7.69 -21.19
CA THR A 76 14.46 -7.50 -21.22
C THR A 76 14.20 -6.03 -21.51
N GLY A 77 13.71 -5.72 -22.71
CA GLY A 77 13.22 -4.38 -23.02
C GLY A 77 12.08 -4.02 -22.07
N VAL A 78 12.16 -2.84 -21.47
CA VAL A 78 11.08 -2.20 -20.70
C VAL A 78 10.46 -1.13 -21.57
#